data_AF-A0A2S9K0A1-F1
#
_entry.id   AF-A0A2S9K0A1-F1
#
_cell.length_a   1.000
_cell.length_b   1.000
_cell.length_c   1.000
_cell.angle_alpha   90.00
_cell.angle_beta   90.00
_cell.angle_gamma   90.00
#
_symmetry.space_group_name_H-M   'P 1'
#
loop_
_entity.id
_entity.type
_entity.pdbx_description
1 polymer ?
#
loop_
_entity_poly.entity_id
_entity_poly.type
_entity_poly.pdbx_seq_one_letter_code
_entity_poly.pdbx_strand_id
1 'polypeptide(L)' 'MHPKALIDHCAELIAQTLTFAHPADATVSQYCREQRSLGSRERPLLADAVYALLREKPLLEWLLRKLPAPKAAPAA' A
#
# COMPACT_ATOMS: atom_id res chain seq x y z
N MET A 1 -9.89 -0.81 -14.11
CA MET A 1 -8.86 0.25 -14.04
C MET A 1 -7.63 -0.12 -14.90
N HIS A 2 -6.76 0.82 -15.31
CA HIS A 2 -5.46 0.45 -15.92
C HIS A 2 -4.49 -0.07 -14.84
N PRO A 3 -3.69 -1.14 -15.09
CA PRO A 3 -2.86 -1.78 -14.07
C PRO A 3 -1.93 -0.83 -13.31
N LYS A 4 -1.31 0.12 -14.02
CA LYS A 4 -0.45 1.15 -13.42
C LYS A 4 -1.16 1.93 -12.31
N ALA A 5 -2.38 2.37 -12.57
CA ALA A 5 -3.11 3.22 -11.64
C ALA A 5 -3.56 2.46 -10.37
N LEU A 6 -3.74 1.13 -10.47
CA LEU A 6 -4.01 0.29 -9.30
C LEU A 6 -2.78 0.15 -8.40
N ILE A 7 -1.59 0.07 -8.99
CA ILE A 7 -0.32 0.06 -8.25
C ILE A 7 -0.07 1.40 -7.57
N ASP A 8 -0.36 2.51 -8.28
CA ASP A 8 -0.27 3.87 -7.71
C ASP A 8 -1.19 4.00 -6.48
N HIS A 9 -2.45 3.53 -6.56
CA HIS A 9 -3.36 3.49 -5.39
C HIS A 9 -2.86 2.60 -4.25
N CYS A 10 -2.27 1.45 -4.57
CA CYS A 10 -1.72 0.55 -3.56
C CYS A 10 -0.57 1.22 -2.80
N ALA A 11 0.34 1.87 -3.52
CA ALA A 11 1.46 2.60 -2.93
C ALA A 11 0.99 3.74 -2.01
N GLU A 12 0.02 4.54 -2.45
CA GLU A 12 -0.57 5.60 -1.63
C GLU A 12 -1.24 5.06 -0.36
N LEU A 13 -2.06 4.01 -0.50
CA LEU A 13 -2.76 3.42 0.63
C LEU A 13 -1.79 2.80 1.65
N ILE A 14 -0.73 2.14 1.17
CA ILE A 14 0.34 1.62 2.04
C ILE A 14 1.05 2.76 2.77
N ALA A 15 1.40 3.84 2.06
CA ALA A 15 2.05 5.00 2.66
C ALA A 15 1.19 5.61 3.78
N GLN A 16 -0.12 5.74 3.57
CA GLN A 16 -1.06 6.21 4.59
C GLN A 16 -1.17 5.23 5.76
N THR A 17 -1.29 3.93 5.48
CA THR A 17 -1.45 2.90 6.52
C THR A 17 -0.23 2.80 7.42
N LEU A 18 0.98 2.96 6.86
CA LEU A 18 2.24 2.91 7.61
C LEU A 18 2.49 4.15 8.48
N THR A 19 1.63 5.17 8.43
CA THR A 19 1.65 6.26 9.43
C THR A 19 1.09 5.82 10.78
N PHE A 20 0.30 4.73 10.82
CA PHE A 20 -0.38 4.23 12.01
C PHE A 20 -1.22 5.27 12.77
N ALA A 21 -1.71 6.32 12.09
CA ALA A 21 -2.56 7.33 12.69
C ALA A 21 -3.94 6.79 13.10
N HIS A 22 -4.44 5.78 12.37
CA HIS A 22 -5.70 5.10 12.62
C HIS A 22 -5.54 3.58 12.43
N PRO A 23 -6.47 2.77 12.93
CA PRO A 23 -6.55 1.35 12.57
C PRO A 23 -6.54 1.14 11.04
N ALA A 24 -5.93 0.05 10.58
CA ALA A 24 -5.76 -0.22 9.16
C ALA A 24 -7.10 -0.38 8.43
N ASP A 25 -8.09 -1.03 9.06
CA ASP A 25 -9.44 -1.19 8.54
C ASP A 25 -10.15 0.15 8.33
N ALA A 26 -9.99 1.08 9.28
CA ALA A 26 -10.52 2.43 9.16
C ALA A 26 -9.88 3.20 8.00
N THR A 27 -8.55 3.11 7.88
CA THR A 27 -7.77 3.77 6.81
C THR A 27 -8.17 3.24 5.44
N VAL A 28 -8.23 1.91 5.26
CA VAL A 28 -8.64 1.27 4.00
C VAL A 28 -10.08 1.63 3.65
N SER A 29 -10.98 1.60 4.63
CA SER A 29 -12.39 1.94 4.43
C SER A 29 -12.55 3.39 3.99
N GLN A 30 -11.85 4.32 4.64
CA GLN A 30 -11.87 5.74 4.28
C GLN A 30 -11.29 5.96 2.88
N TYR A 31 -10.11 5.42 2.58
CA TYR A 31 -9.47 5.55 1.27
C TYR A 31 -10.38 5.06 0.14
N CYS A 32 -11.01 3.89 0.30
CA CYS A 32 -11.92 3.35 -0.70
C CYS A 32 -13.21 4.17 -0.85
N ARG A 33 -13.64 4.92 0.17
CA ARG A 33 -14.79 5.84 0.09
C ARG A 33 -14.43 7.12 -0.67
N GLU A 34 -13.23 7.66 -0.43
CA GLU A 34 -12.71 8.84 -1.11
C GLU A 34 -12.47 8.55 -2.61
N GLN A 35 -11.89 7.39 -2.92
CA GLN A 35 -11.61 6.98 -4.30
C GLN A 35 -12.79 6.29 -4.97
N ARG A 36 -13.74 7.12 -5.45
CA ARG A 36 -14.94 6.66 -6.18
C ARG A 36 -14.65 5.93 -7.49
N SER A 37 -13.45 6.07 -8.05
CA SER A 37 -12.97 5.32 -9.22
C SER A 37 -12.68 3.85 -8.93
N LEU A 38 -12.50 3.46 -7.66
CA LEU A 38 -12.25 2.07 -7.26
C LEU A 38 -13.55 1.27 -7.30
N GLY A 39 -13.58 0.30 -8.21
CA GLY A 39 -14.70 -0.62 -8.38
C GLY A 39 -14.69 -1.77 -7.36
N SER A 40 -15.69 -2.65 -7.50
CA SER A 40 -15.88 -3.82 -6.63
C SER A 40 -14.72 -4.83 -6.71
N ARG A 41 -13.96 -4.85 -7.82
CA ARG A 41 -12.83 -5.77 -8.01
C ARG A 41 -11.54 -5.23 -7.40
N GLU A 42 -11.34 -3.91 -7.49
CA GLU A 42 -10.12 -3.25 -7.06
C GLU A 42 -10.05 -3.09 -5.53
N ARG A 43 -11.17 -2.80 -4.88
CA ARG A 43 -11.26 -2.62 -3.42
C ARG A 43 -10.73 -3.80 -2.60
N PRO A 44 -11.20 -5.05 -2.80
CA PRO A 44 -10.69 -6.19 -2.03
C PRO A 44 -9.21 -6.45 -2.32
N LEU A 45 -8.76 -6.27 -3.56
CA LEU A 45 -7.36 -6.45 -3.94
C LEU A 45 -6.43 -5.47 -3.21
N LEU A 46 -6.83 -4.21 -3.08
CA LEU A 46 -6.06 -3.21 -2.32
C LEU A 46 -6.03 -3.56 -0.83
N ALA A 47 -7.16 -3.97 -0.26
CA ALA A 47 -7.22 -4.40 1.14
C ALA A 47 -6.30 -5.61 1.39
N ASP A 48 -6.37 -6.63 0.54
CA ASP A 48 -5.53 -7.83 0.64
C ASP A 48 -4.05 -7.47 0.57
N ALA A 49 -3.65 -6.58 -0.34
CA ALA A 49 -2.27 -6.12 -0.45
C ALA A 49 -1.77 -5.43 0.82
N VAL A 50 -2.59 -4.55 1.41
CA VAL A 50 -2.25 -3.86 2.67
C VAL A 50 -2.10 -4.85 3.81
N TYR A 51 -3.04 -5.78 3.98
CA TYR A 51 -2.97 -6.76 5.07
C TYR A 51 -1.86 -7.79 4.90
N ALA A 52 -1.56 -8.18 3.66
CA ALA A 52 -0.39 -8.99 3.35
C ALA A 52 0.90 -8.25 3.76
N LEU A 53 1.03 -6.97 3.41
CA LEU A 53 2.18 -6.16 3.79
C LEU A 53 2.30 -6.00 5.31
N LEU A 54 1.21 -5.74 6.02
CA LEU A 54 1.23 -5.59 7.47
C LEU A 54 1.65 -6.89 8.17
N ARG A 55 1.23 -8.04 7.66
CA ARG A 55 1.61 -9.36 8.17
C ARG A 55 3.10 -9.66 7.94
N GLU A 56 3.60 -9.33 6.77
CA GLU A 56 5.00 -9.57 6.37
C GLU A 56 5.93 -8.42 6.78
N LYS A 57 5.43 -7.36 7.43
CA LYS A 57 6.20 -6.16 7.77
C LYS A 57 7.53 -6.48 8.49
N PRO A 58 7.57 -7.35 9.52
CA PRO A 58 8.84 -7.66 10.18
C PRO A 58 9.88 -8.32 9.26
N LEU A 59 9.41 -9.20 8.36
CA LEU A 59 10.26 -9.86 7.37
C LEU A 59 10.78 -8.85 6.35
N LEU A 60 9.91 -7.99 5.83
CA LEU A 60 10.27 -6.94 4.87
C LEU A 60 11.28 -5.96 5.47
N GLU A 61 11.08 -5.52 6.72
CA GLU A 61 12.03 -4.67 7.43
C GLU A 61 13.39 -5.35 7.65
N TRP A 62 13.39 -6.65 7.95
CA TRP A 62 14.63 -7.42 8.07
C TRP A 62 15.36 -7.53 6.72
N LEU A 63 14.64 -7.80 5.64
CA LEU A 63 15.20 -7.86 4.28
C LEU A 63 15.77 -6.51 3.85
N LEU A 64 15.04 -5.41 4.07
CA LEU A 64 15.49 -4.06 3.71
C LEU A 64 16.80 -3.68 4.43
N ARG A 65 17.00 -4.12 5.68
CA ARG A 65 18.26 -3.92 6.41
C ARG A 65 19.44 -4.72 5.84
N LYS A 66 19.18 -5.82 5.14
CA LYS A 66 20.20 -6.69 4.54
C LYS A 66 20.56 -6.27 3.11
N LEU A 67 19.67 -5.55 2.43
CA LEU A 67 19.91 -5.11 1.06
C LEU A 67 20.89 -3.92 1.04
N PRO A 68 21.80 -3.86 0.07
CA PRO A 68 22.61 -2.67 -0.15
C PRO A 68 21.68 -1.48 -0.43
N ALA A 69 22.10 -0.27 -0.02
CA ALA A 69 21.31 0.93 -0.21
C ALA A 69 20.82 1.02 -1.66
N PRO A 70 19.53 1.32 -1.89
CA PRO A 70 18.99 1.37 -3.23
C PRO A 70 19.79 2.38 -4.05
N LYS A 71 20.25 1.95 -5.24
CA LYS A 71 20.84 2.87 -6.22
C LYS A 71 19.79 3.94 -6.50
N ALA A 72 20.10 5.19 -6.18
CA ALA A 72 19.16 6.31 -6.22
C ALA A 72 18.24 6.20 -7.45
N ALA A 73 16.94 6.00 -7.20
CA ALA A 73 15.96 5.99 -8.28
C ALA A 73 15.99 7.37 -8.96
N PRO A 74 15.92 7.44 -10.30
CA PRO A 74 15.84 8.73 -10.97
C PRO A 74 14.60 9.47 -10.43
N ALA A 75 14.81 10.70 -9.97
CA ALA A 75 13.72 11.60 -9.62
C ALA A 75 12.81 11.73 -10.85
N ALA A 76 11.56 11.26 -10.71
CA ALA A 76 10.51 11.38 -11.70
C ALA A 76 9.58 12.53 -11.31
#